data_AF-A0A376TLF9-F1
#
_entry.id   AF-A0A376TLF9-F1
#
_cell.length_a   1.000
_cell.length_b   1.000
_cell.length_c   1.000
_cell.angle_alpha   90.00
_cell.angle_beta   90.00
_cell.angle_gamma   90.00
#
_symmetry.space_group_name_H-M   'P 1'
#
loop_
_entity.id
_entity.type
_entity.pdbx_description
1 polymer ?
#
loop_
_entity_poly.entity_id
_entity_poly.type
_entity_poly.pdbx_seq_one_letter_code
_entity_poly.pdbx_strand_id
1 'polypeptide(L)'
;MVIAPSFADIFYGNSFNNQLLPVKLSDAEVDELFALVKANPGIHFDVDLEAQEVKAGEKTYRFTIDAFRRHCMMNGLDSIGLTLQHDDAIASYEAKQPAFMN
;
A
#
# COMPACT_ATOMS: atom_id res chain seq x y z
N MET A 1 -4.46 -6.24 5.58
CA MET A 1 -3.44 -5.41 6.25
C MET A 1 -2.73 -6.26 7.30
N VAL A 2 -1.45 -5.99 7.54
CA VAL A 2 -0.70 -6.50 8.71
C VAL A 2 -0.03 -5.31 9.40
N ILE A 3 -0.13 -5.23 10.73
CA ILE A 3 0.52 -4.20 11.56
C ILE A 3 1.63 -4.86 12.36
N ALA A 4 2.85 -4.32 12.30
CA ALA A 4 3.98 -4.82 13.08
C ALA A 4 5.05 -3.73 13.28
N PRO A 5 5.98 -3.89 14.24
CA PRO A 5 7.08 -2.95 14.42
C PRO A 5 8.05 -2.90 13.23
N SER A 6 8.23 -4.06 12.59
CA SER A 6 9.11 -4.20 11.43
C SER A 6 8.66 -5.35 10.53
N PHE A 7 9.18 -5.36 9.30
CA PHE A 7 8.95 -6.41 8.31
C PHE A 7 10.27 -6.75 7.64
N ALA A 8 10.50 -8.04 7.35
CA ALA A 8 11.60 -8.46 6.48
C ALA A 8 11.42 -7.87 5.06
N ASP A 9 12.51 -7.44 4.42
CA ASP A 9 12.46 -6.68 3.17
C ASP A 9 11.74 -7.42 2.04
N ILE A 10 11.98 -8.73 1.92
CA ILE A 10 11.32 -9.59 0.92
C ILE A 10 9.80 -9.62 1.14
N PHE A 11 9.36 -9.83 2.39
CA PHE A 11 7.95 -9.82 2.73
C PHE A 11 7.34 -8.44 2.47
N TYR A 12 8.03 -7.38 2.89
CA TYR A 12 7.59 -6.01 2.69
C TYR A 12 7.41 -5.70 1.21
N GLY A 13 8.35 -6.07 0.33
CA GLY A 13 8.19 -5.94 -1.12
C GLY A 13 7.02 -6.75 -1.68
N ASN A 14 6.97 -8.04 -1.36
CA ASN A 14 5.96 -8.96 -1.92
C ASN A 14 4.53 -8.66 -1.46
N SER A 15 4.36 -8.07 -0.27
CA SER A 15 3.04 -7.73 0.26
C SER A 15 2.27 -6.77 -0.66
N PHE A 16 2.95 -5.78 -1.24
CA PHE A 16 2.32 -4.82 -2.16
C PHE A 16 1.84 -5.47 -3.45
N ASN A 17 2.60 -6.42 -4.01
CA ASN A 17 2.20 -7.18 -5.21
C ASN A 17 0.99 -8.10 -4.97
N ASN A 18 0.60 -8.31 -3.72
CA ASN A 18 -0.56 -9.10 -3.32
C ASN A 18 -1.64 -8.23 -2.68
N GLN A 19 -1.60 -6.90 -2.92
CA GLN A 19 -2.54 -5.92 -2.33
C GLN A 19 -2.64 -5.98 -0.80
N LEU A 20 -1.60 -6.49 -0.14
CA LEU A 20 -1.51 -6.56 1.31
C LEU A 20 -0.74 -5.34 1.81
N LEU A 21 -1.38 -4.51 2.66
CA LEU A 21 -0.74 -3.33 3.24
C LEU A 21 0.03 -3.71 4.53
N PRO A 22 1.37 -3.64 4.55
CA PRO A 22 2.17 -3.68 5.77
C PRO A 22 2.24 -2.29 6.41
N VAL A 23 1.70 -2.17 7.62
CA VAL A 23 1.74 -0.94 8.43
C VAL A 23 2.82 -1.08 9.50
N LYS A 24 3.82 -0.19 9.45
CA LYS A 24 4.86 -0.10 10.47
C LYS A 24 4.46 0.92 11.53
N LEU A 25 4.36 0.48 12.78
CA LEU A 25 4.19 1.33 13.96
C LEU A 25 5.35 1.06 14.95
N SER A 26 5.48 1.84 16.02
CA SER A 26 6.44 1.52 17.08
C SER A 26 5.98 0.32 17.92
N ASP A 27 6.91 -0.35 18.63
CA ASP A 27 6.57 -1.44 19.55
C ASP A 27 5.52 -1.02 20.60
N ALA A 28 5.65 0.19 21.14
CA ALA A 28 4.71 0.72 22.12
C ALA A 28 3.28 0.89 21.56
N GLU A 29 3.15 1.35 20.32
CA GLU A 29 1.85 1.47 19.64
C GLU A 29 1.25 0.09 19.33
N VAL A 30 2.09 -0.88 18.94
CA VAL A 30 1.63 -2.26 18.70
C VAL A 30 1.15 -2.92 19.99
N ASP A 31 1.87 -2.75 21.10
CA ASP A 31 1.44 -3.25 22.41
C ASP A 31 0.13 -2.59 22.87
N GLU A 32 -0.03 -1.29 22.62
CA GLU A 32 -1.27 -0.57 22.90
C GLU A 32 -2.45 -1.10 22.08
N LEU A 33 -2.23 -1.41 20.80
CA LEU A 33 -3.23 -2.05 19.94
C LEU A 33 -3.62 -3.43 20.45
N PHE A 34 -2.66 -4.25 20.90
CA PHE A 34 -2.96 -5.54 21.51
C PHE A 34 -3.83 -5.40 22.77
N ALA A 35 -3.50 -4.42 23.63
CA ALA A 35 -4.31 -4.12 24.81
C ALA A 35 -5.72 -3.67 24.44
N LEU A 36 -5.85 -2.84 23.39
CA LEU A 36 -7.13 -2.32 22.91
C LEU A 36 -8.03 -3.44 22.37
N VAL A 37 -7.49 -4.36 21.56
CA VAL A 37 -8.24 -5.53 21.03
C VAL A 37 -8.65 -6.47 22.17
N LYS A 38 -7.77 -6.69 23.16
CA LYS A 38 -8.08 -7.53 24.32
C LYS A 38 -9.20 -6.95 25.17
N ALA A 39 -9.22 -5.63 25.34
CA ALA A 39 -10.27 -4.93 26.08
C ALA A 39 -11.59 -4.85 25.29
N ASN A 40 -11.52 -4.81 23.96
CA ASN A 40 -12.68 -4.65 23.07
C ASN A 40 -12.68 -5.72 21.96
N PRO A 41 -13.05 -6.98 22.28
CA PRO A 41 -13.15 -8.03 21.27
C PRO A 41 -14.10 -7.62 20.14
N GLY A 42 -13.62 -7.73 18.89
CA GLY A 42 -14.38 -7.31 17.71
C GLY A 42 -14.26 -5.82 17.36
N ILE A 43 -13.33 -5.09 17.99
CA ILE A 43 -13.03 -3.71 17.58
C ILE A 43 -12.64 -3.64 16.10
N HIS A 44 -13.15 -2.61 15.43
CA HIS A 44 -12.86 -2.32 14.04
C HIS A 44 -11.64 -1.41 13.91
N PHE A 45 -10.89 -1.63 12.83
CA PHE A 45 -9.75 -0.83 12.43
C PHE A 45 -10.04 -0.22 11.07
N ASP A 46 -9.99 1.11 11.00
CA ASP A 46 -10.09 1.85 9.76
C ASP A 46 -8.70 2.30 9.33
N VAL A 47 -8.40 2.17 8.04
CA VAL A 47 -7.11 2.58 7.50
C VAL A 47 -7.35 3.63 6.45
N ASP A 48 -6.81 4.82 6.68
CA ASP A 48 -6.78 5.90 5.73
C ASP A 48 -5.40 5.92 5.07
N LEU A 49 -5.32 5.43 3.84
CA LEU A 49 -4.07 5.35 3.11
C LEU A 49 -3.60 6.73 2.62
N GLU A 50 -4.52 7.68 2.40
CA GLU A 50 -4.19 9.04 1.96
C GLU A 50 -3.58 9.85 3.11
N ALA A 51 -4.22 9.81 4.28
CA ALA A 51 -3.70 10.41 5.51
C ALA A 51 -2.51 9.61 6.12
N GLN A 52 -2.36 8.35 5.73
CA GLN A 52 -1.43 7.37 6.29
C GLN A 52 -1.68 7.14 7.79
N GLU A 53 -2.94 6.86 8.12
CA GLU A 53 -3.41 6.69 9.50
C GLU A 53 -4.19 5.38 9.67
N VAL A 54 -3.99 4.74 10.82
CA VAL A 54 -4.82 3.63 11.30
C VAL A 54 -5.63 4.14 12.49
N LYS A 55 -6.95 4.00 12.42
CA LYS A 55 -7.88 4.38 13.48
C LYS A 55 -8.42 3.13 14.14
N ALA A 56 -8.38 3.09 15.47
CA ALA A 56 -8.90 2.00 16.27
C ALA A 56 -9.68 2.58 17.45
N GLY A 57 -11.01 2.59 17.34
CA GLY A 57 -11.87 3.32 18.27
C GLY A 57 -11.55 4.83 18.25
N GLU A 58 -11.20 5.39 19.41
CA GLU A 58 -10.84 6.81 19.55
C GLU A 58 -9.34 7.10 19.30
N LYS A 59 -8.53 6.05 19.05
CA LYS A 59 -7.09 6.20 18.85
C LYS A 59 -6.74 6.27 17.37
N THR A 60 -5.74 7.09 17.06
CA THR A 60 -5.22 7.26 15.71
C THR A 60 -3.70 7.07 15.73
N TYR A 61 -3.21 6.23 14.84
CA TYR A 61 -1.80 5.84 14.70
C TYR A 61 -1.32 6.22 13.32
N ARG A 62 -0.19 6.93 13.25
CA ARG A 62 0.35 7.39 11.96
C ARG A 62 1.42 6.43 11.47
N PHE A 63 1.33 6.01 10.22
CA PHE A 63 2.35 5.20 9.59
C PHE A 63 2.95 5.93 8.39
N THR A 64 3.98 5.33 7.80
CA THR A 64 4.61 5.85 6.58
C THR A 64 4.65 4.77 5.52
N ILE A 65 4.39 5.18 4.29
CA ILE A 65 4.50 4.36 3.09
C ILE A 65 5.13 5.21 1.99
N ASP A 66 5.97 4.58 1.18
CA ASP A 66 6.54 5.21 0.00
C ASP A 66 5.43 5.72 -0.95
N ALA A 67 5.62 6.92 -1.51
CA ALA A 67 4.59 7.59 -2.29
C ALA A 67 4.17 6.80 -3.54
N PHE A 68 5.11 6.12 -4.18
CA PHE A 68 4.83 5.27 -5.34
C PHE A 68 3.98 4.06 -4.93
N ARG A 69 4.38 3.35 -3.86
CA ARG A 69 3.58 2.22 -3.34
C ARG A 69 2.18 2.63 -2.89
N ARG A 70 2.07 3.79 -2.24
CA ARG A 70 0.78 4.39 -1.84
C ARG A 70 -0.10 4.62 -3.07
N HIS A 71 0.45 5.23 -4.11
CA HIS A 71 -0.26 5.46 -5.36
C HIS A 71 -0.73 4.16 -6.00
N CYS A 72 0.14 3.15 -6.08
CA CYS A 72 -0.21 1.84 -6.63
C CYS A 72 -1.38 1.18 -5.86
N MET A 73 -1.33 1.18 -4.53
CA MET A 73 -2.39 0.61 -3.70
C MET A 73 -3.72 1.38 -3.80
N MET A 74 -3.68 2.72 -3.85
CA MET A 74 -4.90 3.53 -4.00
C MET A 74 -5.57 3.34 -5.36
N ASN A 75 -4.81 3.08 -6.42
CA ASN A 75 -5.32 2.92 -7.78
C ASN A 75 -5.54 1.44 -8.17
N GLY A 76 -5.31 0.49 -7.25
CA GLY A 76 -5.40 -0.95 -7.55
C GLY A 76 -4.41 -1.40 -8.62
N LEU A 77 -3.30 -0.68 -8.80
CA LEU A 77 -2.27 -0.98 -9.79
C LEU A 77 -1.30 -1.98 -9.17
N ASP A 78 -1.40 -3.25 -9.57
CA ASP A 78 -0.31 -4.20 -9.40
C ASP A 78 0.79 -3.92 -10.43
N SER A 79 1.98 -4.49 -10.26
CA SER A 79 3.16 -4.27 -11.12
C SER A 79 2.92 -4.44 -12.64
N ILE A 80 1.84 -5.11 -13.04
CA ILE A 80 1.34 -5.23 -14.43
C ILE A 80 0.63 -3.94 -14.91
N GLY A 81 -0.12 -3.26 -14.04
CA GLY A 81 -0.76 -1.97 -14.36
C GLY A 81 0.23 -0.87 -14.68
N LEU A 82 1.44 -0.93 -14.10
CA LEU A 82 2.54 -0.03 -14.46
C LEU A 82 3.12 -0.32 -15.85
N THR A 83 3.24 -1.60 -16.21
CA THR A 83 3.62 -2.00 -17.58
C THR A 83 2.58 -1.54 -18.59
N LEU A 84 1.28 -1.64 -18.29
CA LEU A 84 0.20 -1.13 -19.13
C LEU A 84 0.19 0.40 -19.26
N GLN A 85 0.57 1.14 -18.21
CA GLN A 85 0.79 2.59 -18.32
C GLN A 85 1.96 2.93 -19.26
N HIS A 86 2.93 2.03 -19.41
CA HIS A 86 3.94 2.13 -20.46
C HIS A 86 3.44 1.63 -21.83
N ASP A 87 2.47 0.72 -21.91
CA ASP A 87 1.86 0.33 -23.19
C ASP A 87 1.12 1.49 -23.87
N ASP A 88 0.46 2.38 -23.11
CA ASP A 88 -0.11 3.61 -23.70
C ASP A 88 0.98 4.57 -24.22
N ALA A 89 2.14 4.63 -23.54
CA ALA A 89 3.30 5.39 -23.98
C ALA A 89 3.98 4.76 -25.22
N ILE A 90 3.94 3.43 -25.34
CA ILE A 90 4.38 2.67 -26.52
C ILE A 90 3.40 2.87 -27.67
N ALA A 91 2.09 2.75 -27.46
CA ALA A 91 1.06 2.95 -28.48
C ALA A 91 1.08 4.38 -29.04
N SER A 92 1.32 5.39 -28.19
CA SER A 92 1.48 6.78 -28.65
C SER A 92 2.82 7.07 -29.32
N TYR A 93 3.84 6.24 -29.11
CA TYR A 93 5.09 6.24 -29.88
C TYR A 93 4.95 5.51 -31.23
N GLU A 94 4.26 4.36 -31.28
CA GLU A 94 3.95 3.62 -32.50
C GLU A 94 3.00 4.41 -33.43
N ALA A 95 2.03 5.13 -32.87
CA ALA A 95 1.17 6.05 -33.63
C ALA A 95 1.93 7.24 -34.24
N LYS A 96 3.18 7.49 -33.82
CA LYS A 96 4.07 8.50 -34.38
C LYS A 96 5.12 7.93 -35.34
N GLN A 97 5.13 6.62 -35.59
CA GLN A 97 6.00 6.04 -36.62
C GLN A 97 5.47 6.40 -38.03
N PRO A 98 6.28 7.03 -38.89
CA PRO A 98 5.91 7.27 -40.27
C PRO A 98 5.82 5.93 -41.02
N ALA A 99 4.79 5.79 -41.85
CA ALA A 99 4.43 4.60 -42.62
C ALA A 99 5.40 4.26 -43.78
N PHE A 100 6.71 4.25 -43.53
CA PHE A 100 7.73 3.93 -44.53
C PHE A 100 8.71 2.86 -44.02
N MET A 101 8.19 1.69 -43.65
CA MET A 101 8.95 0.45 -43.70
C MET A 101 7.99 -0.74 -43.76
N ASN A 102 7.43 -0.93 -44.96
CA ASN A 102 6.98 -2.24 -45.45
C ASN A 102 8.07 -2.80 -46.36
#